data_AF-A0A410MHX7-F1
#
_entry.id   AF-A0A410MHX7-F1
#
_cell.length_a   1.000
_cell.length_b   1.000
_cell.length_c   1.000
_cell.angle_alpha   90.00
_cell.angle_beta   90.00
_cell.angle_gamma   90.00
#
_symmetry.space_group_name_H-M   'P 1'
#
loop_
_entity.id
_entity.type
_entity.pdbx_description
1 polymer ?
#
loop_
_entity_poly.entity_id
_entity_poly.type
_entity_poly.pdbx_seq_one_letter_code
_entity_poly.pdbx_strand_id
1 'polypeptide(L)'
;MEHRVIWDHLEAAGAEHVKLKRSETHMEVNGTVLLVHNQMPHRLEYEVKLDLDWKTKTVKVYHDGSPKPFVVHAEKQDKWWVNGEYDENLDGATNVDLTFTPFSNMLPINRVSWKIGERRTFKMVYVDVMLREVQPLLQVYTYLGDTEGKRIFQYKCRDYETALVVDQDGWVVEYPGAFIRKGFTKTGGMLKQQEDHSFTGENSTTKSAFY
;
A
#
# COMPACT_ATOMS: atom_id res chain seq x y z
N MET A 1 -7.24 -12.49 -6.69
CA MET A 1 -5.87 -12.40 -6.11
C MET A 1 -5.97 -11.72 -4.75
N GLU A 2 -5.21 -12.19 -3.76
CA GLU A 2 -5.15 -11.60 -2.42
C GLU A 2 -3.70 -11.44 -1.97
N HIS A 3 -3.39 -10.28 -1.37
CA HIS A 3 -2.12 -10.00 -0.71
C HIS A 3 -2.35 -9.76 0.78
N ARG A 4 -1.39 -10.16 1.62
CA ARG A 4 -1.33 -9.77 3.02
C ARG A 4 0.07 -9.34 3.39
N VAL A 5 0.17 -8.33 4.24
CA VAL A 5 1.44 -7.76 4.68
C VAL A 5 1.35 -7.37 6.15
N ILE A 6 2.49 -7.49 6.85
CA ILE A 6 2.69 -6.90 8.16
C ILE A 6 3.85 -5.92 8.08
N TRP A 7 3.65 -4.73 8.63
CA TRP A 7 4.70 -3.73 8.86
C TRP A 7 4.88 -3.48 10.35
N ASP A 8 6.13 -3.28 10.78
CA ASP A 8 6.42 -2.61 12.06
C ASP A 8 6.30 -1.10 11.83
N HIS A 9 5.66 -0.39 12.76
CA HIS A 9 5.60 1.07 12.80
C HIS A 9 6.66 1.57 13.79
N LEU A 10 7.75 2.12 13.25
CA LEU A 10 8.97 2.41 14.01
C LEU A 10 8.84 3.70 14.84
N GLU A 11 8.20 4.74 14.32
CA GLU A 11 8.00 6.01 15.03
C GLU A 11 6.97 5.92 16.16
N ALA A 12 5.82 5.29 15.89
CA ALA A 12 4.71 5.21 16.83
C ALA A 12 4.74 3.94 17.70
N ALA A 13 5.82 3.14 17.65
CA ALA A 13 5.96 1.86 18.35
C ALA A 13 4.72 0.96 18.18
N GLY A 14 4.59 0.34 17.00
CA GLY A 14 3.39 -0.39 16.64
C GLY A 14 3.58 -1.39 15.51
N ALA A 15 2.46 -1.92 15.04
CA ALA A 15 2.43 -2.76 13.86
C ALA A 15 1.12 -2.57 13.10
N GLU A 16 1.19 -2.86 11.81
CA GLU A 16 0.05 -2.83 10.92
C GLU A 16 -0.06 -4.17 10.21
N HIS A 17 -1.28 -4.70 10.10
CA HIS A 17 -1.61 -5.81 9.23
C HIS A 17 -2.59 -5.34 8.16
N VAL A 18 -2.23 -5.52 6.88
CA VAL A 18 -3.05 -5.13 5.73
C VAL A 18 -3.35 -6.32 4.85
N LYS A 19 -4.59 -6.37 4.36
CA LYS A 19 -5.06 -7.32 3.36
C LYS A 19 -5.61 -6.55 2.17
N LEU A 20 -5.06 -6.81 0.97
CA LEU A 20 -5.60 -6.32 -0.30
C LEU A 20 -6.22 -7.47 -1.06
N LYS A 21 -7.47 -7.31 -1.49
CA LYS A 21 -8.17 -8.21 -2.39
C LYS A 21 -8.43 -7.51 -3.72
N ARG A 22 -8.07 -8.17 -4.82
CA ARG A 22 -8.38 -7.70 -6.17
C ARG A 22 -9.47 -8.58 -6.79
N SER A 23 -10.56 -7.94 -7.18
CA SER A 23 -11.64 -8.50 -7.99
C SER A 23 -11.48 -8.10 -9.47
N GLU A 24 -12.45 -8.46 -10.31
CA GLU A 24 -12.51 -8.07 -11.73
C GLU A 24 -12.83 -6.59 -11.95
N THR A 25 -13.39 -5.89 -10.95
CA THR A 25 -13.90 -4.51 -11.13
C THR A 25 -13.25 -3.49 -10.21
N HIS A 26 -12.71 -3.93 -9.07
CA HIS A 26 -12.15 -3.04 -8.06
C HIS A 26 -11.18 -3.78 -7.13
N MET A 27 -10.48 -3.02 -6.30
CA MET A 27 -9.67 -3.55 -5.20
C MET A 27 -10.24 -3.08 -3.86
N GLU A 28 -10.15 -3.95 -2.87
CA GLU A 28 -10.54 -3.66 -1.49
C GLU A 28 -9.32 -3.87 -0.59
N VAL A 29 -9.07 -2.91 0.29
CA VAL A 29 -7.98 -2.96 1.25
C VAL A 29 -8.54 -2.80 2.64
N ASN A 30 -8.23 -3.75 3.52
CA ASN A 30 -8.56 -3.66 4.94
C ASN A 30 -7.26 -3.68 5.72
N GLY A 31 -7.07 -2.72 6.62
CA GLY A 31 -5.94 -2.71 7.53
C GLY A 31 -6.35 -2.57 8.98
N THR A 32 -5.54 -3.12 9.86
CA THR A 32 -5.61 -2.94 11.31
C THR A 32 -4.25 -2.45 11.78
N VAL A 33 -4.25 -1.34 12.50
CA VAL A 33 -3.05 -0.70 13.03
C VAL A 33 -3.14 -0.67 14.54
N LEU A 34 -2.09 -1.13 15.21
CA LEU A 34 -1.87 -0.96 16.64
C LEU A 34 -0.68 -0.03 16.80
N LEU A 35 -0.86 1.09 17.49
CA LEU A 35 0.18 2.10 17.65
C LEU A 35 0.07 2.82 18.99
N VAL A 36 1.14 3.51 19.38
CA VAL A 36 1.16 4.44 20.51
C VAL A 36 1.24 5.87 19.99
N HIS A 37 0.27 6.71 20.38
CA HIS A 37 0.28 8.14 20.08
C HIS A 37 0.03 8.91 21.37
N ASN A 38 0.83 9.95 21.64
CA ASN A 38 0.77 10.72 22.89
C ASN A 38 0.76 9.83 24.16
N GLN A 39 1.58 8.78 24.17
CA GLN A 39 1.70 7.77 25.25
C GLN A 39 0.44 6.91 25.47
N MET A 40 -0.56 7.00 24.59
CA MET A 40 -1.76 6.18 24.64
C MET A 40 -1.76 5.12 23.53
N PRO A 41 -2.14 3.87 23.84
CA PRO A 41 -2.31 2.84 22.84
C PRO A 41 -3.62 3.06 22.08
N HIS A 42 -3.58 2.89 20.76
CA HIS A 42 -4.72 3.01 19.87
C HIS A 42 -4.83 1.80 18.94
N ARG A 43 -6.07 1.42 18.64
CA ARG A 43 -6.39 0.50 17.55
C ARG A 43 -7.17 1.24 16.47
N LEU A 44 -6.57 1.32 15.28
CA LEU A 44 -7.22 1.83 14.08
C LEU A 44 -7.58 0.68 13.16
N GLU A 45 -8.76 0.75 12.56
CA GLU A 45 -9.15 -0.15 11.48
C GLU A 45 -9.57 0.71 10.30
N TYR A 46 -9.17 0.34 9.09
CA TYR A 46 -9.55 1.10 7.92
C TYR A 46 -9.93 0.21 6.75
N GLU A 47 -10.81 0.75 5.92
CA GLU A 47 -11.29 0.14 4.70
C GLU A 47 -11.07 1.11 3.54
N VAL A 48 -10.37 0.68 2.49
CA VAL A 48 -10.19 1.46 1.27
C VAL A 48 -10.75 0.70 0.09
N LYS A 49 -11.60 1.36 -0.70
CA LYS A 49 -12.01 0.89 -2.02
C LYS A 49 -11.25 1.64 -3.09
N LEU A 50 -10.61 0.91 -3.99
CA LEU A 50 -9.89 1.44 -5.14
C LEU A 50 -10.53 0.94 -6.44
N ASP A 51 -10.43 1.71 -7.52
CA ASP A 51 -10.58 1.11 -8.86
C ASP A 51 -9.31 0.32 -9.25
N LEU A 52 -9.35 -0.32 -10.42
CA LEU A 52 -8.22 -1.13 -10.90
C LEU A 52 -7.01 -0.30 -11.33
N ASP A 53 -7.15 1.03 -11.48
CA ASP A 53 -6.07 1.96 -11.82
C ASP A 53 -5.40 2.57 -10.58
N TRP A 54 -5.72 2.03 -9.39
CA TRP A 54 -5.26 2.48 -8.08
C TRP A 54 -5.82 3.83 -7.63
N LYS A 55 -6.93 4.31 -8.21
CA LYS A 55 -7.62 5.50 -7.69
C LYS A 55 -8.42 5.16 -6.46
N THR A 56 -8.33 6.03 -5.46
CA THR A 56 -9.17 5.91 -4.28
C THR A 56 -10.61 6.31 -4.59
N LYS A 57 -11.56 5.49 -4.13
CA LYS A 57 -13.00 5.78 -4.21
C LYS A 57 -13.60 6.08 -2.86
N THR A 58 -13.26 5.29 -1.86
CA THR A 58 -13.80 5.46 -0.50
C THR A 58 -12.77 5.00 0.50
N VAL A 59 -12.69 5.72 1.61
CA VAL A 59 -11.92 5.40 2.79
C VAL A 59 -12.84 5.51 3.99
N LYS A 60 -12.80 4.50 4.85
CA LYS A 60 -13.45 4.51 6.15
C LYS A 60 -12.41 4.20 7.19
N VAL A 61 -12.41 4.95 8.29
CA VAL A 61 -11.49 4.73 9.41
C VAL A 61 -12.27 4.64 10.71
N TYR A 62 -12.06 3.56 11.43
CA TYR A 62 -12.66 3.25 12.72
C TYR A 62 -11.59 3.39 13.81
N HIS A 63 -11.96 4.00 14.92
CA HIS A 63 -11.04 4.29 16.02
C HIS A 63 -11.50 3.54 17.27
N ASP A 64 -10.62 2.76 17.88
CA ASP A 64 -10.82 2.05 19.14
C ASP A 64 -12.16 1.26 19.22
N GLY A 65 -12.55 0.63 18.10
CA GLY A 65 -13.78 -0.16 18.01
C GLY A 65 -15.08 0.65 17.89
N SER A 66 -15.00 1.96 17.62
CA SER A 66 -16.18 2.77 17.29
C SER A 66 -16.96 2.15 16.12
N PRO A 67 -18.29 2.01 16.22
CA PRO A 67 -19.11 1.51 15.11
C PRO A 67 -19.29 2.53 13.98
N LYS A 68 -19.00 3.81 14.26
CA LYS A 68 -19.10 4.90 13.28
C LYS A 68 -17.71 5.23 12.73
N PRO A 69 -17.48 5.10 11.41
CA PRO A 69 -16.23 5.50 10.80
C PRO A 69 -16.18 6.99 10.50
N PHE A 70 -14.97 7.53 10.46
CA PHE A 70 -14.65 8.72 9.67
C PHE A 70 -14.61 8.33 8.19
N VAL A 71 -15.28 9.09 7.31
CA VAL A 71 -15.46 8.71 5.90
C VAL A 71 -14.94 9.80 4.98
N VAL A 72 -14.10 9.40 4.03
CA VAL A 72 -13.65 10.22 2.91
C VAL A 72 -13.97 9.48 1.62
N HIS A 73 -14.64 10.12 0.68
CA HIS A 73 -14.95 9.47 -0.60
C HIS A 73 -14.85 10.44 -1.77
N ALA A 74 -14.53 9.87 -2.93
CA ALA A 74 -14.49 10.57 -4.19
C ALA A 74 -15.75 10.25 -5.00
N GLU A 75 -16.35 11.26 -5.61
CA GLU A 75 -17.37 11.06 -6.65
C GLU A 75 -16.79 11.33 -8.05
N LYS A 76 -17.67 11.55 -9.04
CA LYS A 76 -17.27 11.84 -10.42
C LYS A 76 -16.35 13.07 -10.47
N GLN A 77 -15.43 13.06 -11.43
CA GLN A 77 -14.47 14.15 -11.67
C GLN A 77 -13.49 14.43 -10.52
N ASP A 78 -13.26 13.48 -9.61
CA ASP A 78 -12.28 13.60 -8.52
C ASP A 78 -12.60 14.72 -7.53
N LYS A 79 -13.90 14.92 -7.34
CA LYS A 79 -14.45 15.71 -6.25
C LYS A 79 -14.51 14.87 -4.99
N TRP A 80 -14.25 15.47 -3.84
CA TRP A 80 -14.10 14.76 -2.58
C TRP A 80 -15.06 15.27 -1.52
N TRP A 81 -15.58 14.32 -0.74
CA TRP A 81 -16.46 14.58 0.39
C TRP A 81 -15.85 14.00 1.66
N VAL A 82 -15.88 14.80 2.72
CA VAL A 82 -15.42 14.45 4.06
C VAL A 82 -16.64 14.41 4.96
N ASN A 83 -16.97 13.23 5.49
CA ASN A 83 -18.18 12.97 6.29
C ASN A 83 -19.50 13.52 5.69
N GLY A 84 -19.60 13.53 4.36
CA GLY A 84 -20.80 13.97 3.65
C GLY A 84 -20.78 15.43 3.21
N GLU A 85 -19.74 16.19 3.52
CA GLU A 85 -19.57 17.57 3.08
C GLU A 85 -18.53 17.65 1.96
N TYR A 86 -18.86 18.34 0.87
CA TYR A 86 -17.95 18.56 -0.25
C TYR A 86 -16.84 19.53 0.16
N ASP A 87 -15.59 19.20 -0.18
CA ASP A 87 -14.43 20.07 0.04
C ASP A 87 -13.74 20.39 -1.28
N GLU A 88 -13.97 21.60 -1.79
CA GLU A 88 -13.39 22.10 -3.04
C GLU A 88 -11.86 22.23 -2.98
N ASN A 89 -11.26 22.34 -1.78
CA ASN A 89 -9.80 22.42 -1.65
C ASN A 89 -9.13 21.12 -2.10
N LEU A 90 -9.86 20.00 -2.07
CA LEU A 90 -9.39 18.68 -2.46
C LEU A 90 -9.51 18.40 -3.95
N ASP A 91 -10.17 19.27 -4.73
CA ASP A 91 -10.36 19.06 -6.16
C ASP A 91 -9.03 18.82 -6.88
N GLY A 92 -9.02 17.81 -7.76
CA GLY A 92 -7.82 17.38 -8.50
C GLY A 92 -6.88 16.47 -7.70
N ALA A 93 -7.16 16.18 -6.43
CA ALA A 93 -6.49 15.10 -5.72
C ALA A 93 -6.98 13.75 -6.24
N THR A 94 -6.07 12.80 -6.47
CA THR A 94 -6.45 11.48 -7.05
C THR A 94 -6.54 10.38 -6.02
N ASN A 95 -5.88 10.53 -4.88
CA ASN A 95 -5.69 9.50 -3.88
C ASN A 95 -5.63 10.08 -2.48
N VAL A 96 -5.92 9.25 -1.48
CA VAL A 96 -5.71 9.62 -0.08
C VAL A 96 -4.27 9.39 0.34
N ASP A 97 -3.84 10.12 1.35
CA ASP A 97 -2.68 9.83 2.17
C ASP A 97 -3.11 9.70 3.63
N LEU A 98 -2.82 8.55 4.26
CA LEU A 98 -3.22 8.24 5.65
C LEU A 98 -1.98 8.23 6.52
N THR A 99 -1.98 8.99 7.61
CA THR A 99 -0.78 9.25 8.43
C THR A 99 -0.13 8.04 9.09
N PHE A 100 -0.82 6.91 9.18
CA PHE A 100 -0.40 5.75 9.97
C PHE A 100 0.03 4.53 9.14
N THR A 101 0.03 4.62 7.80
CA THR A 101 0.26 3.46 6.93
C THR A 101 1.12 3.80 5.72
N PRO A 102 2.12 2.98 5.37
CA PRO A 102 2.90 3.14 4.14
C PRO A 102 2.11 2.67 2.91
N PHE A 103 0.92 2.08 3.10
CA PHE A 103 0.05 1.67 2.01
C PHE A 103 -0.33 2.84 1.09
N SER A 104 -0.50 4.05 1.63
CA SER A 104 -0.87 5.24 0.84
C SER A 104 0.19 5.57 -0.22
N ASN A 105 1.47 5.31 0.04
CA ASN A 105 2.55 5.53 -0.93
C ASN A 105 2.47 4.59 -2.15
N MET A 106 1.83 3.43 -1.99
CA MET A 106 1.63 2.49 -3.10
C MET A 106 0.71 3.06 -4.18
N LEU A 107 -0.22 3.94 -3.80
CA LEU A 107 -1.24 4.48 -4.69
C LEU A 107 -0.61 5.26 -5.85
N PRO A 108 0.22 6.31 -5.65
CA PRO A 108 0.89 7.00 -6.75
C PRO A 108 1.94 6.12 -7.44
N ILE A 109 2.63 5.24 -6.72
CA ILE A 109 3.66 4.36 -7.28
C ILE A 109 3.08 3.39 -8.32
N ASN A 110 1.89 2.86 -8.07
CA ASN A 110 1.26 1.86 -8.94
C ASN A 110 0.24 2.44 -9.94
N ARG A 111 -0.12 3.72 -9.79
CA ARG A 111 -1.06 4.42 -10.70
C ARG A 111 -0.48 4.68 -12.08
N VAL A 112 0.84 4.79 -12.19
CA VAL A 112 1.51 5.23 -13.42
C VAL A 112 2.72 4.37 -13.73
N SER A 113 3.10 4.33 -15.00
CA SER A 113 4.38 3.78 -15.42
C SER A 113 5.49 4.80 -15.19
N TRP A 114 6.65 4.32 -14.74
CA TRP A 114 7.78 5.13 -14.37
C TRP A 114 9.00 4.84 -15.24
N LYS A 115 9.74 5.88 -15.61
CA LYS A 115 11.10 5.79 -16.16
C LYS A 115 12.12 6.16 -15.10
N ILE A 116 13.31 5.59 -15.17
CA ILE A 116 14.40 5.96 -14.25
C ILE A 116 14.69 7.46 -14.38
N GLY A 117 14.78 8.16 -13.25
CA GLY A 117 14.93 9.61 -13.14
C GLY A 117 13.62 10.40 -13.29
N GLU A 118 12.50 9.75 -13.61
CA GLU A 118 11.23 10.43 -13.77
C GLU A 118 10.70 10.95 -12.43
N ARG A 119 10.39 12.25 -12.41
CA ARG A 119 9.82 12.96 -11.26
C ARG A 119 8.37 13.32 -11.55
N ARG A 120 7.46 13.02 -10.62
CA ARG A 120 6.05 13.43 -10.70
C ARG A 120 5.57 14.00 -9.37
N THR A 121 4.67 14.97 -9.47
CA THR A 121 3.97 15.57 -8.33
C THR A 121 2.53 15.08 -8.32
N PHE A 122 2.04 14.65 -7.16
CA PHE A 122 0.66 14.24 -6.94
C PHE A 122 0.03 15.13 -5.89
N LYS A 123 -1.23 15.53 -6.13
CA LYS A 123 -2.08 16.12 -5.12
C LYS A 123 -2.84 14.99 -4.42
N MET A 124 -2.72 14.92 -3.11
CA MET A 124 -3.29 13.90 -2.26
C MET A 124 -4.33 14.51 -1.32
N VAL A 125 -5.33 13.72 -0.95
CA VAL A 125 -6.21 14.01 0.18
C VAL A 125 -5.53 13.47 1.43
N TYR A 126 -4.76 14.33 2.09
CA TYR A 126 -4.09 13.96 3.33
C TYR A 126 -5.11 13.93 4.46
N VAL A 127 -5.13 12.82 5.20
CA VAL A 127 -6.01 12.60 6.33
C VAL A 127 -5.15 12.34 7.56
N ASP A 128 -5.13 13.31 8.47
CA ASP A 128 -4.65 13.08 9.82
C ASP A 128 -5.76 12.36 10.58
N VAL A 129 -5.57 11.06 10.81
CA VAL A 129 -6.62 10.25 11.45
C VAL A 129 -6.74 10.50 12.94
N MET A 130 -5.64 10.87 13.62
CA MET A 130 -5.67 11.13 15.05
C MET A 130 -6.42 12.43 15.33
N LEU A 131 -6.19 13.46 14.50
CA LEU A 131 -6.88 14.76 14.61
C LEU A 131 -8.20 14.82 13.84
N ARG A 132 -8.46 13.86 12.94
CA ARG A 132 -9.59 13.84 11.98
C ARG A 132 -9.64 15.06 11.09
N GLU A 133 -8.47 15.55 10.70
CA GLU A 133 -8.31 16.68 9.79
C GLU A 133 -8.02 16.21 8.38
N VAL A 134 -8.55 16.93 7.39
CA VAL A 134 -8.35 16.64 5.97
C VAL A 134 -7.88 17.89 5.27
N GLN A 135 -6.85 17.76 4.44
CA GLN A 135 -6.29 18.87 3.68
C GLN A 135 -5.62 18.37 2.39
N PRO A 136 -5.49 19.21 1.36
CA PRO A 136 -4.71 18.86 0.19
C PRO A 136 -3.21 18.82 0.54
N LEU A 137 -2.50 17.83 0.01
CA LEU A 137 -1.06 17.69 0.20
C LEU A 137 -0.36 17.38 -1.12
N LEU A 138 0.69 18.15 -1.44
CA LEU A 138 1.54 17.86 -2.59
C LEU A 138 2.66 16.92 -2.17
N GLN A 139 2.72 15.78 -2.87
CA GLN A 139 3.77 14.80 -2.72
C GLN A 139 4.54 14.68 -4.03
N VAL A 140 5.86 14.50 -3.95
CA VAL A 140 6.72 14.31 -5.11
C VAL A 140 7.40 12.95 -5.01
N TYR A 141 7.34 12.19 -6.09
CA TYR A 141 8.02 10.92 -6.22
C TYR A 141 8.97 10.99 -7.42
N THR A 142 10.21 10.55 -7.22
CA THR A 142 11.19 10.36 -8.29
C THR A 142 11.62 8.91 -8.34
N TYR A 143 11.41 8.22 -9.46
CA TYR A 143 11.84 6.84 -9.59
C TYR A 143 13.35 6.77 -9.81
N LEU A 144 14.09 6.22 -8.84
CA LEU A 144 15.56 6.15 -8.90
C LEU A 144 16.07 4.92 -9.65
N GLY A 145 15.20 3.92 -9.87
CA GLY A 145 15.52 2.68 -10.56
C GLY A 145 15.39 1.46 -9.66
N ASP A 146 15.90 0.33 -10.18
CA ASP A 146 15.87 -0.96 -9.50
C ASP A 146 17.22 -1.27 -8.84
N THR A 147 17.19 -1.84 -7.64
CA THR A 147 18.36 -2.34 -6.92
C THR A 147 17.97 -3.64 -6.22
N GLU A 148 18.71 -4.72 -6.50
CA GLU A 148 18.47 -6.05 -5.90
C GLU A 148 17.03 -6.55 -6.06
N GLY A 149 16.41 -6.30 -7.21
CA GLY A 149 15.02 -6.69 -7.48
C GLY A 149 13.96 -5.88 -6.73
N LYS A 150 14.33 -4.73 -6.14
CA LYS A 150 13.42 -3.77 -5.53
C LYS A 150 13.46 -2.45 -6.28
N ARG A 151 12.33 -1.75 -6.32
CA ARG A 151 12.19 -0.42 -6.92
C ARG A 151 12.45 0.65 -5.86
N ILE A 152 13.24 1.67 -6.20
CA ILE A 152 13.60 2.74 -5.28
C ILE A 152 12.96 4.06 -5.73
N PHE A 153 12.29 4.73 -4.80
CA PHE A 153 11.63 6.02 -5.04
C PHE A 153 12.13 7.07 -4.06
N GLN A 154 12.66 8.19 -4.57
CA GLN A 154 12.81 9.39 -3.75
C GLN A 154 11.42 9.98 -3.50
N TYR A 155 10.95 9.91 -2.27
CA TYR A 155 9.72 10.55 -1.81
C TYR A 155 10.06 11.87 -1.15
N LYS A 156 9.29 12.91 -1.47
CA LYS A 156 9.38 14.23 -0.85
C LYS A 156 7.99 14.79 -0.58
N CYS A 157 7.81 15.32 0.62
CA CYS A 157 6.58 15.99 1.04
C CYS A 157 6.94 17.09 2.03
N ARG A 158 6.56 18.35 1.72
CA ARG A 158 6.99 19.53 2.49
C ARG A 158 8.53 19.51 2.62
N ASP A 159 9.05 19.62 3.85
CA ASP A 159 10.47 19.59 4.17
C ASP A 159 11.02 18.17 4.44
N TYR A 160 10.16 17.15 4.36
CA TYR A 160 10.54 15.75 4.55
C TYR A 160 10.91 15.10 3.22
N GLU A 161 12.00 14.33 3.21
CA GLU A 161 12.49 13.62 2.04
C GLU A 161 13.17 12.30 2.44
N THR A 162 12.82 11.20 1.77
CA THR A 162 13.40 9.86 2.04
C THR A 162 13.35 8.96 0.80
N ALA A 163 14.20 7.94 0.76
CA ALA A 163 14.17 6.93 -0.27
C ALA A 163 13.30 5.74 0.17
N LEU A 164 12.13 5.59 -0.46
CA LEU A 164 11.26 4.44 -0.27
C LEU A 164 11.80 3.25 -1.06
N VAL A 165 11.86 2.10 -0.41
CA VAL A 165 12.16 0.83 -1.06
C VAL A 165 10.87 0.06 -1.19
N VAL A 166 10.47 -0.28 -2.41
CA VAL A 166 9.25 -1.05 -2.69
C VAL A 166 9.58 -2.30 -3.50
N ASP A 167 8.76 -3.33 -3.38
CA ASP A 167 8.92 -4.51 -4.23
C ASP A 167 8.38 -4.27 -5.65
N GLN A 168 8.46 -5.29 -6.49
CA GLN A 168 8.02 -5.20 -7.89
C GLN A 168 6.52 -4.93 -8.04
N ASP A 169 5.70 -5.32 -7.05
CA ASP A 169 4.26 -5.03 -7.00
C ASP A 169 3.96 -3.67 -6.34
N GLY A 170 5.00 -2.92 -5.94
CA GLY A 170 4.91 -1.61 -5.32
C GLY A 170 4.61 -1.63 -3.82
N TRP A 171 4.64 -2.79 -3.15
CA TRP A 171 4.50 -2.82 -1.69
C TRP A 171 5.75 -2.27 -1.02
N VAL A 172 5.57 -1.38 -0.05
CA VAL A 172 6.66 -0.84 0.74
C VAL A 172 7.38 -1.97 1.48
N VAL A 173 8.68 -2.10 1.22
CA VAL A 173 9.60 -3.01 1.93
C VAL A 173 10.23 -2.26 3.08
N GLU A 174 10.68 -1.03 2.81
CA GLU A 174 11.33 -0.17 3.78
C GLU A 174 10.93 1.28 3.51
N TYR A 175 10.48 1.94 4.57
CA TYR A 175 10.31 3.38 4.67
C TYR A 175 11.24 3.81 5.81
N PRO A 176 12.45 4.33 5.49
CA PRO A 176 13.48 4.59 6.49
C PRO A 176 12.98 5.41 7.68
N GLY A 177 13.15 4.87 8.88
CA GLY A 177 12.73 5.50 10.14
C GLY A 177 11.25 5.35 10.50
N ALA A 178 10.36 5.01 9.55
CA ALA A 178 8.91 4.98 9.78
C ALA A 178 8.30 3.58 9.73
N PHE A 179 8.61 2.78 8.70
CA PHE A 179 8.01 1.45 8.50
C PHE A 179 9.00 0.44 7.94
N ILE A 180 8.89 -0.81 8.38
CA ILE A 180 9.63 -1.93 7.78
C ILE A 180 8.73 -3.15 7.64
N ARG A 181 8.78 -3.78 6.47
CA ARG A 181 7.97 -4.97 6.18
C ARG A 181 8.50 -6.19 6.92
N LYS A 182 7.61 -6.89 7.63
CA LYS A 182 7.93 -8.07 8.45
C LYS A 182 7.39 -9.37 7.89
N GLY A 183 6.30 -9.29 7.14
CA GLY A 183 5.69 -10.46 6.50
C GLY A 183 4.97 -10.04 5.23
N PHE A 184 4.98 -10.92 4.23
CA PHE A 184 4.25 -10.71 2.98
C PHE A 184 3.80 -12.05 2.40
N THR A 185 2.57 -12.11 1.91
CA THR A 185 2.04 -13.26 1.18
C THR A 185 1.20 -12.79 0.00
N LYS A 186 1.28 -13.53 -1.10
CA LYS A 186 0.49 -13.32 -2.32
C LYS A 186 -0.13 -14.64 -2.74
N THR A 187 -1.44 -14.69 -2.87
CA THR A 187 -2.19 -15.89 -3.23
C THR A 187 -3.15 -15.64 -4.40
N GLY A 188 -3.38 -16.68 -5.20
CA GLY A 188 -4.32 -16.64 -6.33
C GLY A 188 -3.79 -15.93 -7.59
N GLY A 189 -2.50 -16.05 -7.89
CA GLY A 189 -1.98 -15.85 -9.25
C GLY A 189 -2.06 -17.16 -10.05
N MET A 190 -2.23 -17.09 -11.38
CA MET A 190 -2.12 -18.29 -12.23
C MET A 190 -0.80 -19.00 -11.92
N LEU A 191 -0.88 -20.30 -11.64
CA LEU A 191 0.27 -21.21 -11.75
C LEU A 191 0.82 -21.04 -13.16
N LYS A 192 2.02 -20.47 -13.31
CA LYS A 192 2.81 -20.80 -14.50
C LYS A 192 3.12 -22.28 -14.34
N GLN A 193 2.48 -23.12 -15.17
CA GLN A 193 2.96 -24.48 -15.37
C GLN A 193 4.42 -24.35 -15.79
N GLN A 194 5.32 -24.84 -14.95
CA GLN A 194 6.65 -25.19 -15.39
C GLN A 194 6.44 -26.30 -16.42
N GLU A 195 6.71 -26.01 -17.69
CA GLU A 195 6.89 -27.07 -18.68
C GLU A 195 8.13 -27.86 -18.25
N ASP A 196 7.89 -28.98 -17.56
CA ASP A 196 8.87 -30.05 -17.44
C ASP A 196 9.14 -30.56 -18.85
N HIS A 197 10.22 -30.08 -19.46
CA HIS A 197 10.89 -30.83 -20.51
C HIS A 197 11.57 -32.04 -19.84
N SER A 198 10.77 -33.05 -19.49
CA SER A 198 11.27 -34.37 -19.15
C SER A 198 11.85 -34.99 -20.41
N PHE A 199 13.18 -34.99 -20.45
CA PHE A 199 14.00 -35.77 -21.36
C PHE A 199 13.60 -37.24 -21.28
N THR A 200 13.16 -37.82 -22.40
CA THR A 200 13.00 -39.26 -22.58
C THR A 200 14.39 -39.89 -22.72
N GLY A 201 14.69 -40.92 -21.90
CA GLY A 201 15.96 -41.64 -21.97
C GLY A 201 16.04 -42.83 -21.00
N GLU A 202 15.33 -43.90 -21.36
CA GLU A 202 15.49 -45.32 -21.04
C GLU A 202 16.37 -45.83 -19.87
N ASN A 203 15.71 -46.56 -18.96
CA ASN A 203 16.03 -47.88 -18.37
C ASN A 203 17.49 -48.33 -18.21
N SER A 204 17.88 -48.67 -16.97
CA SER A 204 18.06 -50.09 -16.59
C SER A 204 18.14 -50.30 -15.07
N THR A 205 17.52 -51.39 -14.64
CA THR A 205 17.50 -52.00 -13.30
C THR A 205 18.86 -52.46 -12.80
N THR A 206 19.16 -52.26 -11.51
CA THR A 206 19.56 -53.35 -10.62
C THR A 206 19.45 -52.98 -9.13
N LYS A 207 18.90 -53.93 -8.35
CA LYS A 207 18.92 -53.97 -6.89
C LYS A 207 20.35 -54.16 -6.38
N SER A 208 20.70 -53.55 -5.25
CA SER A 208 21.44 -54.23 -4.17
C SER A 208 21.35 -53.44 -2.86
N ALA A 209 21.11 -54.17 -1.78
CA ALA A 209 21.31 -53.76 -0.40
C ALA A 209 22.80 -53.45 -0.13
N PHE A 210 23.09 -52.66 0.90
CA PHE A 210 23.92 -53.01 2.07
C PHE A 210 24.34 -51.74 2.85
N TYR A 211 24.13 -51.83 4.17
CA TYR A 211 24.53 -50.97 5.31
C TYR A 211 24.00 -49.53 5.40
#